data_AF-A0A7K2EJ04-F1
#
_entry.id   AF-A0A7K2EJ04-F1
#
_cell.length_a   1.000
_cell.length_b   1.000
_cell.length_c   1.000
_cell.angle_alpha   90.00
_cell.angle_beta   90.00
_cell.angle_gamma   90.00
#
_symmetry.space_group_name_H-M   'P 1'
#
loop_
_entity.id
_entity.type
_entity.pdbx_description
1 polymer ?
#
loop_
_entity_poly.entity_id
_entity_poly.type
_entity_poly.pdbx_seq_one_letter_code
_entity_poly.pdbx_strand_id
1 'polypeptide(L)'
;TDDAIYERLGEYMTISELVYQMITVSSNLATNLLIDFLGAESIQATVDSLDAPGMRVLRGVEDLKAFDMGLSNSTTARALATLMEAISQGQAVDETSDSRMVDVLLDQEFNEMIPAGLAEGTSVAHKTGQITRIHHDAAIIYAPNAPAYVLVILIEGLDDEKDSAALGASITRTVHAALRGGD
;
A
#
# COMPACT_ATOMS: atom_id res chain seq x y z
N THR A 1 8.68 2.19 12.48
CA THR A 1 8.55 3.64 12.73
C THR A 1 9.65 4.36 11.94
N ASP A 2 9.57 5.69 11.78
CA ASP A 2 10.61 6.48 11.09
C ASP A 2 11.96 6.55 11.82
N ASP A 3 12.05 6.01 13.04
CA ASP A 3 13.24 6.15 13.89
C ASP A 3 14.52 5.69 13.18
N ALA A 4 14.46 4.57 12.45
CA ALA A 4 15.61 4.01 11.74
C ALA A 4 16.17 4.93 10.64
N ILE A 5 15.32 5.72 9.97
CA ILE A 5 15.79 6.65 8.93
C ILE A 5 16.32 7.96 9.54
N TYR A 6 15.75 8.42 10.66
CA TYR A 6 16.23 9.60 11.37
C TYR A 6 17.62 9.39 12.01
N GLU A 7 17.97 8.17 12.39
CA GLU A 7 19.31 7.84 12.87
C GLU A 7 20.41 8.03 11.82
N ARG A 8 20.05 8.06 10.53
CA ARG A 8 20.98 8.22 9.39
C ARG A 8 21.04 9.63 8.82
N LEU A 9 20.56 10.64 9.57
CA LEU A 9 20.61 12.03 9.13
C LEU A 9 22.04 12.48 8.82
N GLY A 10 22.22 13.05 7.63
CA GLY A 10 23.54 13.49 7.14
C GLY A 10 24.33 12.40 6.39
N GLU A 11 23.78 11.19 6.29
CA GLU A 11 24.36 10.09 5.51
C GLU A 11 23.66 9.89 4.17
N TYR A 12 24.29 9.10 3.28
CA TYR A 12 23.67 8.66 2.04
C TYR A 12 22.92 7.34 2.25
N MET A 13 21.75 7.24 1.63
CA MET A 13 20.96 6.01 1.49
C MET A 13 20.73 5.73 0.01
N THR A 14 20.65 4.45 -0.32
CA THR A 14 20.26 3.98 -1.65
C THR A 14 18.75 4.13 -1.85
N ILE A 15 18.32 4.24 -3.11
CA ILE A 15 16.89 4.26 -3.45
C ILE A 15 16.19 3.00 -2.94
N SER A 16 16.82 1.82 -3.02
CA SER A 16 16.27 0.57 -2.51
C SER A 16 16.03 0.59 -1.00
N GLU A 17 16.93 1.19 -0.21
CA GLU A 17 16.71 1.32 1.24
C GLU A 17 15.54 2.25 1.54
N LEU A 18 15.41 3.36 0.81
CA LEU A 18 14.27 4.28 0.97
C LEU A 18 12.95 3.62 0.58
N VAL A 19 12.90 2.90 -0.54
CA VAL A 19 11.70 2.16 -0.97
C VAL A 19 11.31 1.11 0.06
N TYR A 20 12.29 0.37 0.59
CA TYR A 20 12.04 -0.63 1.63
C TYR A 20 11.36 0.00 2.85
N GLN A 21 11.95 1.07 3.40
CA GLN A 21 11.41 1.77 4.57
C GLN A 21 10.04 2.42 4.29
N MET A 22 9.84 2.99 3.10
CA MET A 22 8.55 3.55 2.66
C MET A 22 7.45 2.48 2.64
N ILE A 23 7.77 1.25 2.25
CA ILE A 23 6.77 0.19 2.15
C ILE A 23 6.58 -0.51 3.49
N THR A 24 7.64 -1.09 4.08
CA THR A 24 7.52 -2.06 5.19
C THR A 24 7.11 -1.45 6.52
N VAL A 25 7.55 -0.21 6.78
CA VAL A 25 7.22 0.53 8.02
C VAL A 25 6.52 1.86 7.72
N SER A 26 6.09 2.06 6.48
CA SER A 26 5.34 3.24 6.02
C SER A 26 6.07 4.57 6.25
N SER A 27 7.38 4.61 6.02
CA SER A 27 8.17 5.77 6.45
C SER A 27 7.82 7.06 5.71
N ASN A 28 7.45 8.12 6.45
CA ASN A 28 7.05 9.40 5.88
C ASN A 28 8.25 10.17 5.34
N LEU A 29 9.38 10.16 6.06
CA LEU A 29 10.61 10.78 5.56
C LEU A 29 11.10 10.08 4.28
N ALA A 30 11.10 8.74 4.23
CA ALA A 30 11.52 8.01 3.03
C ALA A 30 10.58 8.31 1.84
N THR A 31 9.27 8.33 2.08
CA THR A 31 8.25 8.69 1.09
C THR A 31 8.51 10.08 0.51
N ASN A 32 8.74 11.08 1.37
CA ASN A 32 8.96 12.46 0.94
C ASN A 32 10.28 12.63 0.17
N LEU A 33 11.37 11.96 0.58
CA LEU A 33 12.64 11.99 -0.16
C LEU A 33 12.49 11.39 -1.57
N LEU A 34 11.74 10.30 -1.71
CA LEU A 34 11.47 9.68 -3.02
C LEU A 34 10.57 10.57 -3.89
N ILE A 35 9.54 11.20 -3.31
CA ILE A 35 8.67 12.14 -4.02
C ILE A 35 9.45 13.38 -4.46
N ASP A 36 10.32 13.92 -3.61
CA ASP A 36 11.18 15.07 -3.96
C ASP A 36 12.17 14.71 -5.07
N PHE A 37 12.67 13.48 -5.08
CA PHE A 37 13.58 13.00 -6.13
C PHE A 37 12.89 12.77 -7.48
N LEU A 38 11.68 12.21 -7.49
CA LEU A 38 10.94 11.85 -8.71
C LEU A 38 10.04 12.97 -9.24
N GLY A 39 9.46 13.76 -8.34
CA GLY A 39 8.38 14.72 -8.59
C GLY A 39 7.00 14.07 -8.63
N ALA A 40 6.01 14.71 -7.98
CA ALA A 40 4.62 14.23 -7.94
C ALA A 40 3.98 14.09 -9.35
N GLU A 41 4.35 14.97 -10.30
CA GLU A 41 3.88 14.88 -11.68
C GLU A 41 4.39 13.64 -12.41
N SER A 42 5.65 13.24 -12.15
CA SER A 42 6.23 12.02 -12.71
C SER A 42 5.52 10.78 -12.16
N ILE A 43 5.24 10.78 -10.85
CA ILE A 43 4.49 9.70 -10.18
C ILE A 43 3.07 9.61 -10.75
N GLN A 44 2.38 10.75 -10.93
CA GLN A 44 1.06 10.77 -11.56
C GLN A 44 1.12 10.24 -13.00
N ALA A 45 2.14 10.61 -13.79
CA ALA A 45 2.28 10.11 -15.15
C ALA A 45 2.45 8.58 -15.18
N THR A 46 3.14 7.98 -14.20
CA THR A 46 3.21 6.52 -14.06
C THR A 46 1.83 5.93 -13.75
N VAL A 47 1.09 6.49 -12.80
CA VAL A 47 -0.29 6.07 -12.49
C VAL A 47 -1.19 6.11 -13.74
N ASP A 48 -1.11 7.19 -14.51
CA ASP A 48 -1.89 7.36 -15.73
C ASP A 48 -1.45 6.35 -16.82
N SER A 49 -0.15 6.07 -16.93
CA SER A 49 0.39 5.10 -17.89
C SER A 49 -0.03 3.65 -17.61
N LEU A 50 -0.31 3.34 -16.35
CA LEU A 50 -0.82 2.05 -15.88
C LEU A 50 -2.35 1.94 -15.89
N ASP A 51 -3.04 2.94 -16.45
CA ASP A 51 -4.50 3.00 -16.56
C ASP A 51 -5.22 2.78 -15.21
N ALA A 52 -4.73 3.44 -14.16
CA ALA A 52 -5.29 3.38 -12.80
C ALA A 52 -6.15 4.62 -12.48
N PRO A 53 -7.37 4.75 -13.04
CA PRO A 53 -8.17 5.96 -12.91
C PRO A 53 -8.69 6.18 -11.49
N GLY A 54 -8.68 7.44 -11.06
CA GLY A 54 -9.18 7.84 -9.74
C GLY A 54 -8.11 7.90 -8.65
N MET A 55 -6.85 7.67 -8.99
CA MET A 55 -5.72 8.06 -8.14
C MET A 55 -5.16 9.42 -8.57
N ARG A 56 -5.00 10.31 -7.59
CA ARG A 56 -4.40 11.64 -7.75
C ARG A 56 -3.27 11.82 -6.76
N VAL A 57 -2.06 11.94 -7.27
CA VAL A 57 -0.85 12.30 -6.53
C VAL A 57 -0.55 13.78 -6.78
N LEU A 58 -0.58 14.57 -5.71
CA LEU A 58 -0.39 16.02 -5.75
C LEU A 58 0.93 16.45 -5.08
N ARG A 59 1.33 15.72 -4.03
CA ARG A 59 2.38 16.15 -3.11
C ARG A 59 2.90 15.00 -2.24
N GLY A 60 3.93 15.30 -1.46
CA GLY A 60 4.38 14.50 -0.34
C GLY A 60 3.34 14.32 0.78
N VAL A 61 3.69 13.47 1.75
CA VAL A 61 2.90 13.17 2.95
C VAL A 61 3.25 14.13 4.09
N GLU A 62 2.41 14.19 5.12
CA GLU A 62 2.54 15.09 6.29
C GLU A 62 2.53 16.60 6.02
N ASP A 63 2.15 17.03 4.81
CA ASP A 63 1.91 18.46 4.53
C ASP A 63 0.54 18.91 5.04
N LEU A 64 0.49 19.30 6.31
CA LEU A 64 -0.72 19.81 6.97
C LEU A 64 -1.23 21.11 6.34
N LYS A 65 -0.34 21.99 5.85
CA LYS A 65 -0.76 23.26 5.25
C LYS A 65 -1.54 23.01 3.96
N ALA A 66 -1.05 22.11 3.12
CA ALA A 66 -1.75 21.71 1.91
C ALA A 66 -3.05 20.96 2.23
N PHE A 67 -3.05 20.09 3.25
CA PHE A 67 -4.24 19.41 3.73
C PHE A 67 -5.34 20.41 4.17
N ASP A 68 -5.00 21.42 4.94
CA ASP A 68 -5.93 22.47 5.39
C ASP A 68 -6.50 23.31 4.23
N MET A 69 -5.78 23.36 3.10
CA MET A 69 -6.23 23.98 1.85
C MET A 69 -7.09 23.04 0.98
N GLY A 70 -7.38 21.82 1.44
CA GLY A 70 -8.13 20.80 0.70
C GLY A 70 -7.32 20.10 -0.38
N LEU A 71 -6.00 20.26 -0.39
CA LEU A 71 -5.09 19.61 -1.33
C LEU A 71 -4.62 18.30 -0.72
N SER A 72 -5.27 17.20 -1.11
CA SER A 72 -4.95 15.85 -0.62
C SER A 72 -4.72 14.89 -1.78
N ASN A 73 -3.75 13.99 -1.61
CA ASN A 73 -3.66 12.80 -2.44
C ASN A 73 -4.96 12.00 -2.26
N SER A 74 -5.47 11.41 -3.34
CA SER A 74 -6.71 10.63 -3.30
C SER A 74 -6.59 9.39 -4.17
N THR A 75 -7.42 8.40 -3.88
CA THR A 75 -7.45 7.14 -4.62
C THR A 75 -8.85 6.55 -4.63
N THR A 76 -9.04 5.53 -5.47
CA THR A 76 -10.21 4.65 -5.44
C THR A 76 -9.75 3.22 -5.25
N ALA A 77 -10.65 2.35 -4.78
CA ALA A 77 -10.34 0.93 -4.67
C ALA A 77 -9.95 0.33 -6.03
N ARG A 78 -10.57 0.83 -7.11
CA ARG A 78 -10.25 0.43 -8.49
C ARG A 78 -8.83 0.81 -8.89
N ALA A 79 -8.41 2.05 -8.63
CA ALA A 79 -7.06 2.50 -8.99
C ALA A 79 -5.98 1.66 -8.30
N LEU A 80 -6.13 1.44 -6.98
CA LEU A 80 -5.20 0.59 -6.23
C LEU A 80 -5.23 -0.86 -6.73
N ALA A 81 -6.40 -1.40 -7.04
CA ALA A 81 -6.51 -2.75 -7.56
C ALA A 81 -5.77 -2.89 -8.89
N THR A 82 -5.95 -1.94 -9.82
CA THR A 82 -5.25 -1.92 -11.10
C THR A 82 -3.73 -1.91 -10.93
N LEU A 83 -3.20 -1.08 -10.02
CA LEU A 83 -1.75 -1.03 -9.77
C LEU A 83 -1.23 -2.34 -9.17
N MET A 84 -1.93 -2.91 -8.19
CA MET A 84 -1.56 -4.18 -7.57
C MET A 84 -1.64 -5.34 -8.57
N GLU A 85 -2.63 -5.34 -9.47
CA GLU A 85 -2.76 -6.33 -10.54
C GLU A 85 -1.61 -6.21 -11.55
N ALA A 86 -1.24 -4.99 -11.96
CA ALA A 86 -0.11 -4.76 -12.87
C ALA A 86 1.20 -5.27 -12.26
N ILE A 87 1.46 -4.97 -10.98
CA ILE A 87 2.62 -5.49 -10.24
C ILE A 87 2.57 -7.01 -10.17
N SER A 88 1.44 -7.59 -9.76
CA SER A 88 1.29 -9.05 -9.62
C SER A 88 1.49 -9.82 -10.92
N GLN A 89 1.24 -9.18 -12.07
CA GLN A 89 1.30 -9.81 -13.39
C GLN A 89 2.62 -9.54 -14.13
N GLY A 90 3.55 -8.79 -13.55
CA GLY A 90 4.80 -8.41 -14.21
C GLY A 90 4.59 -7.41 -15.36
N GLN A 91 3.58 -6.54 -15.23
CA GLN A 91 3.15 -5.59 -16.26
C GLN A 91 3.25 -4.12 -15.80
N ALA A 92 3.75 -3.85 -14.59
CA ALA A 92 3.88 -2.49 -14.10
C ALA A 92 5.14 -1.81 -14.65
N VAL A 93 6.28 -2.50 -14.66
CA VAL A 93 7.53 -1.99 -15.24
C VAL A 93 8.19 -3.07 -16.09
N ASP A 94 8.62 -4.15 -15.45
CA ASP A 94 9.20 -5.34 -16.04
C ASP A 94 9.18 -6.47 -15.00
N GLU A 95 9.30 -7.73 -15.44
CA GLU A 95 9.21 -8.90 -14.56
C GLU A 95 10.18 -8.86 -13.37
N THR A 96 11.40 -8.33 -13.55
CA THR A 96 12.41 -8.28 -12.48
C THR A 96 12.08 -7.20 -11.45
N SER A 97 11.71 -6.01 -11.93
CA SER A 97 11.32 -4.88 -11.09
C SER A 97 10.04 -5.20 -10.32
N ASP A 98 9.07 -5.83 -10.97
CA ASP A 98 7.77 -6.16 -10.40
C ASP A 98 7.88 -7.27 -9.35
N SER A 99 8.72 -8.29 -9.61
CA SER A 99 9.05 -9.29 -8.58
C SER A 99 9.66 -8.65 -7.33
N ARG A 100 10.56 -7.67 -7.49
CA ARG A 100 11.15 -6.97 -6.34
C ARG A 100 10.13 -6.11 -5.60
N MET A 101 9.18 -5.51 -6.31
CA MET A 101 8.08 -4.77 -5.67
C MET A 101 7.22 -5.71 -4.83
N VAL A 102 6.90 -6.91 -5.34
CA VAL A 102 6.20 -7.95 -4.58
C VAL A 102 7.01 -8.36 -3.34
N ASP A 103 8.31 -8.61 -3.47
CA ASP A 103 9.16 -9.01 -2.35
C ASP A 103 9.13 -7.96 -1.21
N VAL A 104 9.24 -6.67 -1.55
CA VAL A 104 9.18 -5.60 -0.55
C VAL A 104 7.78 -5.47 0.07
N LEU A 105 6.71 -5.68 -0.71
CA LEU A 105 5.34 -5.66 -0.21
C LEU A 105 5.02 -6.86 0.70
N LEU A 106 5.71 -7.99 0.53
CA LEU A 106 5.60 -9.16 1.41
C LEU A 106 6.24 -8.94 2.79
N ASP A 107 7.20 -8.02 2.88
CA ASP A 107 7.89 -7.65 4.11
C ASP A 107 7.14 -6.58 4.93
N GLN A 108 5.87 -6.32 4.63
CA GLN A 108 5.03 -5.38 5.38
C GLN A 108 4.91 -5.78 6.86
N GLU A 109 5.14 -4.83 7.76
CA GLU A 109 5.10 -5.11 9.21
C GLU A 109 3.71 -4.92 9.83
N PHE A 110 2.86 -4.06 9.25
CA PHE A 110 1.51 -3.79 9.76
C PHE A 110 0.48 -4.77 9.19
N ASN A 111 0.16 -5.82 9.93
CA ASN A 111 -0.59 -6.99 9.46
C ASN A 111 -2.02 -7.11 10.04
N GLU A 112 -2.53 -6.07 10.69
CA GLU A 112 -3.74 -6.10 11.52
C GLU A 112 -5.06 -6.08 10.70
N MET A 113 -5.01 -5.71 9.41
CA MET A 113 -6.20 -5.61 8.55
C MET A 113 -6.38 -6.82 7.61
N ILE A 114 -5.94 -6.75 6.34
CA ILE A 114 -6.18 -7.84 5.39
C ILE A 114 -5.52 -9.15 5.86
N PRO A 115 -4.24 -9.18 6.27
CA PRO A 115 -3.59 -10.42 6.68
C PRO A 115 -4.28 -11.10 7.87
N ALA A 116 -4.77 -10.35 8.85
CA ALA A 116 -5.52 -10.87 10.00
C ALA A 116 -6.86 -11.53 9.65
N GLY A 117 -7.36 -11.33 8.42
CA GLY A 117 -8.54 -11.99 7.89
C GLY A 117 -8.27 -13.32 7.18
N LEU A 118 -7.03 -13.79 7.12
CA LEU A 118 -6.62 -14.98 6.38
C LEU A 118 -6.06 -16.05 7.33
N ALA A 119 -5.94 -17.28 6.83
CA ALA A 119 -5.31 -18.36 7.57
C ALA A 119 -3.82 -18.05 7.83
N GLU A 120 -3.33 -18.46 8.99
CA GLU A 120 -1.92 -18.30 9.37
C GLU A 120 -1.00 -18.89 8.30
N GLY A 121 0.05 -18.15 7.94
CA GLY A 121 0.99 -18.54 6.88
C GLY A 121 0.55 -18.22 5.45
N THR A 122 -0.63 -17.61 5.25
CA THR A 122 -0.98 -17.05 3.93
C THR A 122 -0.03 -15.90 3.60
N SER A 123 0.66 -15.97 2.46
CA SER A 123 1.52 -14.86 2.01
C SER A 123 0.67 -13.72 1.45
N VAL A 124 0.92 -12.50 1.92
CA VAL A 124 0.17 -11.30 1.57
C VAL A 124 1.14 -10.18 1.25
N ALA A 125 1.22 -9.77 -0.01
CA ALA A 125 2.02 -8.62 -0.42
C ALA A 125 1.12 -7.39 -0.39
N HIS A 126 1.34 -6.46 0.54
CA HIS A 126 0.37 -5.38 0.76
C HIS A 126 0.95 -4.06 1.28
N LYS A 127 0.12 -3.03 1.18
CA LYS A 127 0.41 -1.71 1.74
C LYS A 127 -0.81 -1.13 2.45
N THR A 128 -0.59 -0.79 3.72
CA THR A 128 -1.55 -0.08 4.57
C THR A 128 -1.49 1.43 4.35
N GLY A 129 -2.59 2.12 4.66
CA GLY A 129 -2.64 3.58 4.71
C GLY A 129 -3.61 4.05 5.78
N GLN A 130 -3.17 4.95 6.66
CA GLN A 130 -3.97 5.41 7.79
C GLN A 130 -3.81 6.90 8.03
N ILE A 131 -4.93 7.63 8.05
CA ILE A 131 -4.98 9.06 8.41
C ILE A 131 -6.30 9.34 9.11
N THR A 132 -6.23 9.65 10.41
CA THR A 132 -7.39 10.07 11.21
C THR A 132 -8.51 9.02 11.23
N ARG A 133 -9.59 9.21 10.44
CA ARG A 133 -10.73 8.28 10.33
C ARG A 133 -10.69 7.42 9.06
N ILE A 134 -9.56 7.42 8.37
CA ILE A 134 -9.30 6.67 7.14
C ILE A 134 -8.36 5.53 7.49
N HIS A 135 -8.74 4.31 7.11
CA HIS A 135 -7.91 3.11 7.22
C HIS A 135 -8.08 2.27 5.95
N HIS A 136 -6.99 2.05 5.24
CA HIS A 136 -6.94 1.43 3.93
C HIS A 136 -5.91 0.31 3.90
N ASP A 137 -6.16 -0.70 3.08
CA ASP A 137 -5.21 -1.76 2.79
C ASP A 137 -5.44 -2.29 1.36
N ALA A 138 -4.37 -2.53 0.63
CA ALA A 138 -4.38 -3.04 -0.74
C ALA A 138 -3.37 -4.17 -0.85
N ALA A 139 -3.84 -5.35 -1.26
CA ALA A 139 -3.09 -6.58 -1.12
C ALA A 139 -3.16 -7.47 -2.36
N ILE A 140 -2.04 -8.16 -2.67
CA ILE A 140 -1.99 -9.36 -3.49
C ILE A 140 -1.91 -10.56 -2.53
N ILE A 141 -2.85 -11.49 -2.65
CA ILE A 141 -3.00 -12.61 -1.72
C ILE A 141 -2.66 -13.91 -2.43
N TYR A 142 -1.67 -14.62 -1.89
CA TYR A 142 -1.19 -15.91 -2.40
C TYR A 142 -1.75 -17.05 -1.56
N ALA A 143 -2.98 -17.45 -1.85
CA ALA A 143 -3.62 -18.58 -1.18
C ALA A 143 -3.00 -19.91 -1.64
N PRO A 144 -2.78 -20.89 -0.75
CA PRO A 144 -2.28 -22.20 -1.13
C PRO A 144 -3.14 -22.86 -2.21
N ASN A 145 -2.50 -23.46 -3.22
CA ASN A 145 -3.15 -24.23 -4.28
C ASN A 145 -4.21 -23.45 -5.11
N ALA A 146 -4.14 -22.12 -5.14
CA ALA A 146 -5.06 -21.30 -5.91
C ALA A 146 -4.35 -20.13 -6.59
N PRO A 147 -4.87 -19.61 -7.72
CA PRO A 147 -4.31 -18.40 -8.33
C PRO A 147 -4.35 -17.21 -7.36
N ALA A 148 -3.29 -16.39 -7.36
CA ALA A 148 -3.28 -15.16 -6.57
C ALA A 148 -4.46 -14.23 -6.95
N TYR A 149 -4.87 -13.38 -6.03
CA TYR A 149 -5.92 -12.39 -6.27
C TYR A 149 -5.64 -11.10 -5.53
N VAL A 150 -6.18 -10.00 -6.05
CA VAL A 150 -6.07 -8.67 -5.44
C VAL A 150 -7.31 -8.37 -4.60
N LEU A 151 -7.10 -7.80 -3.42
CA LEU A 151 -8.15 -7.27 -2.56
C LEU A 151 -7.75 -5.87 -2.10
N VAL A 152 -8.69 -4.92 -2.25
CA VAL A 152 -8.52 -3.56 -1.75
C VAL A 152 -9.70 -3.21 -0.86
N ILE A 153 -9.38 -2.73 0.34
CA ILE A 153 -10.36 -2.31 1.34
C ILE A 153 -10.08 -0.85 1.69
N LEU A 154 -11.05 0.02 1.41
CA LEU A 154 -11.00 1.43 1.80
C LEU A 154 -12.09 1.71 2.83
N ILE A 155 -11.69 2.03 4.07
CA ILE A 155 -12.61 2.38 5.16
C ILE A 155 -12.44 3.88 5.49
N GLU A 156 -13.57 4.57 5.63
CA GLU A 156 -13.63 5.89 6.26
C GLU A 156 -14.69 5.92 7.36
N GLY A 157 -14.56 6.85 8.31
CA GLY A 157 -15.61 7.20 9.25
C GLY A 157 -15.60 6.41 10.57
N LEU A 158 -14.56 5.62 10.83
CA LEU A 158 -14.34 4.99 12.14
C LEU A 158 -13.26 5.74 12.91
N ASP A 159 -13.50 5.96 14.20
CA ASP A 159 -12.56 6.71 15.07
C ASP A 159 -11.49 5.81 15.69
N ASP A 160 -11.79 4.52 15.89
CA ASP A 160 -10.85 3.55 16.45
C ASP A 160 -10.21 2.71 15.32
N GLU A 161 -8.89 2.71 15.29
CA GLU A 161 -8.08 1.91 14.37
C GLU A 161 -8.35 0.40 14.54
N LYS A 162 -8.56 -0.07 15.77
CA LYS A 162 -8.83 -1.48 16.04
C LYS A 162 -10.17 -1.91 15.47
N ASP A 163 -11.18 -1.04 15.53
CA ASP A 163 -12.49 -1.31 14.95
C ASP A 163 -12.42 -1.38 13.42
N SER A 164 -11.69 -0.45 12.80
CA SER A 164 -11.48 -0.46 11.34
C SER A 164 -10.63 -1.64 10.87
N ALA A 165 -9.57 -2.01 11.60
CA ALA A 165 -8.76 -3.20 11.33
C ALA A 165 -9.60 -4.49 11.45
N ALA A 166 -10.38 -4.63 12.52
CA ALA A 166 -11.26 -5.78 12.74
C ALA A 166 -12.35 -5.89 11.65
N LEU A 167 -12.90 -4.75 11.21
CA LEU A 167 -13.83 -4.69 10.09
C LEU A 167 -13.17 -5.16 8.78
N GLY A 168 -11.98 -4.65 8.46
CA GLY A 168 -11.22 -5.06 7.29
C GLY A 168 -10.89 -6.55 7.30
N ALA A 169 -10.42 -7.09 8.43
CA ALA A 169 -10.19 -8.53 8.60
C ALA A 169 -11.48 -9.36 8.40
N SER A 170 -12.62 -8.86 8.87
CA SER A 170 -13.93 -9.52 8.68
C SER A 170 -14.40 -9.50 7.22
N ILE A 171 -14.17 -8.39 6.51
CA ILE A 171 -14.43 -8.29 5.07
C ILE A 171 -13.54 -9.30 4.33
N THR A 172 -12.24 -9.34 4.65
CA THR A 172 -11.30 -10.29 4.05
C THR A 172 -11.74 -11.73 4.24
N ARG A 173 -12.10 -12.17 5.45
CA ARG A 173 -12.63 -13.52 5.69
C ARG A 173 -13.84 -13.84 4.80
N THR A 174 -14.76 -12.89 4.68
CA THR A 174 -15.99 -13.07 3.89
C THR A 174 -15.68 -13.20 2.40
N VAL A 175 -14.83 -12.32 1.87
CA VAL A 175 -14.42 -12.36 0.46
C VAL A 175 -13.60 -13.61 0.16
N HIS A 176 -12.67 -13.97 1.04
CA HIS A 176 -11.83 -15.16 0.88
C HIS A 176 -12.68 -16.43 0.84
N ALA A 177 -13.59 -16.61 1.79
CA ALA A 177 -14.51 -17.75 1.82
C ALA A 177 -15.40 -17.82 0.58
N ALA A 178 -15.86 -16.67 0.06
CA ALA A 178 -16.66 -16.62 -1.16
C ALA A 178 -15.85 -17.02 -2.41
N LEU A 179 -14.56 -16.70 -2.47
CA LEU A 179 -13.69 -17.03 -3.60
C LEU A 179 -13.12 -18.44 -3.54
N ARG A 180 -12.89 -18.99 -2.33
CA ARG A 180 -12.14 -20.25 -2.13
C ARG A 180 -12.97 -21.39 -1.54
N GLY A 181 -14.19 -21.11 -1.10
CA GLY A 181 -14.94 -22.01 -0.22
C GLY A 181 -14.58 -21.73 1.23
N GLY A 182 -15.51 -22.04 2.15
CA GLY A 182 -15.22 -21.97 3.58
C GLY A 182 -14.26 -23.08 4.00
N ASP A 183 -13.40 -22.80 4.98
CA ASP A 183 -12.63 -23.82 5.70
C ASP A 183 -13.55 -24.84 6.41
#